data_AF-K1SZV8-F1
#
_entry.id   AF-K1SZV8-F1
#
_cell.length_a   1.000
_cell.length_b   1.000
_cell.length_c   1.000
_cell.angle_alpha   90.00
_cell.angle_beta   90.00
_cell.angle_gamma   90.00
#
_symmetry.space_group_name_H-M   'P 1'
#
loop_
_entity.id
_entity.type
_entity.pdbx_description
1 polymer ?
#
loop_
_entity_poly.entity_id
_entity_poly.type
_entity_poly.pdbx_seq_one_letter_code
_entity_poly.pdbx_strand_id
1 'polypeptide(L)' 'PAPTSPIIHAQSQEEALLQIYNPVEDSDRLKAQPELFEELRGNYPLRREEKAYIIKIE' A
#
# COMPACT_ATOMS: atom_id res chain seq x y z
N PRO A 1 3.64 -12.84 5.32
CA PRO A 1 2.30 -13.28 5.80
C PRO A 1 1.22 -13.02 4.74
N ALA A 2 0.09 -13.71 4.80
CA ALA A 2 -1.07 -13.36 3.98
C ALA A 2 -1.63 -11.98 4.41
N PRO A 3 -2.35 -11.25 3.54
CA PRO A 3 -3.15 -10.10 3.96
C PRO A 3 -4.32 -10.57 4.85
N THR A 4 -4.71 -9.73 5.81
CA THR A 4 -5.85 -10.02 6.70
C THR A 4 -7.16 -10.12 5.91
N SER A 5 -7.32 -9.29 4.87
CA SER A 5 -8.39 -9.40 3.87
C SER A 5 -7.77 -9.64 2.50
N PRO A 6 -7.89 -10.85 1.93
CA PRO A 6 -7.29 -11.16 0.63
C PRO A 6 -8.14 -10.71 -0.55
N ILE A 7 -9.36 -10.21 -0.36
CA ILE A 7 -10.25 -9.81 -1.46
C ILE A 7 -10.27 -8.28 -1.55
N ILE A 8 -10.07 -7.76 -2.76
CA ILE A 8 -10.18 -6.34 -3.10
C ILE A 8 -11.32 -6.16 -4.09
N HIS A 9 -12.21 -5.22 -3.79
CA HIS A 9 -13.29 -4.79 -4.67
C HIS A 9 -12.95 -3.40 -5.21
N ALA A 10 -12.96 -3.26 -6.53
CA ALA A 10 -12.58 -2.00 -7.20
C ALA A 10 -13.33 -1.84 -8.53
N GLN A 11 -13.39 -0.62 -9.05
CA GLN A 11 -13.99 -0.32 -10.36
C GLN A 11 -13.00 -0.51 -11.51
N SER A 12 -11.70 -0.54 -11.22
CA SER A 12 -10.65 -0.78 -12.20
C SER A 12 -9.44 -1.47 -11.58
N GLN A 13 -8.56 -2.00 -12.44
CA GLN A 13 -7.30 -2.61 -12.01
C GLN A 13 -6.41 -1.57 -11.32
N GLU A 14 -6.35 -0.35 -11.84
CA GLU A 14 -5.54 0.75 -11.28
C GLU A 14 -6.00 1.12 -9.87
N GLU A 15 -7.31 1.19 -9.65
CA GLU A 15 -7.87 1.42 -8.32
C GLU A 15 -7.51 0.28 -7.36
N ALA A 16 -7.65 -0.98 -7.80
CA ALA A 16 -7.27 -2.13 -6.99
C ALA A 16 -5.78 -2.10 -6.61
N LEU A 17 -4.90 -1.73 -7.54
CA LEU A 17 -3.46 -1.60 -7.29
C LEU A 17 -3.17 -0.50 -6.26
N LEU A 18 -3.87 0.63 -6.32
CA LEU A 18 -3.73 1.69 -5.32
C LEU A 18 -4.28 1.29 -3.95
N GLN A 19 -5.35 0.48 -3.88
CA GLN A 19 -5.83 -0.09 -2.62
C GLN A 19 -4.83 -1.09 -2.01
N ILE A 20 -4.06 -1.82 -2.84
CA ILE A 20 -2.97 -2.71 -2.37
C ILE A 20 -1.81 -1.89 -1.82
N TYR A 21 -1.40 -0.87 -2.57
CA TYR A 21 -0.29 0.00 -2.21
C TYR A 21 -0.35 1.34 -2.94
N ASN A 22 -0.57 2.42 -2.17
CA ASN A 22 -0.51 3.78 -2.68
C ASN A 22 0.80 4.47 -2.25
N PRO A 23 1.81 4.61 -3.14
CA PRO A 23 3.09 5.24 -2.80
C PRO A 23 2.99 6.74 -2.46
N VAL A 24 1.87 7.40 -2.78
CA VAL A 24 1.66 8.81 -2.44
C VAL A 24 1.63 9.00 -0.93
N GLU A 25 1.05 8.06 -0.18
CA GLU A 25 0.96 8.13 1.28
C GLU A 25 2.35 8.15 1.93
N ASP A 26 3.26 7.33 1.43
CA ASP A 26 4.65 7.30 1.90
C ASP A 26 5.40 8.58 1.50
N SER A 27 5.15 9.08 0.30
CA SER A 27 5.73 10.34 -0.18
C SER A 27 5.31 11.51 0.70
N ASP A 28 4.02 11.59 1.03
CA ASP A 28 3.46 12.66 1.85
C ASP A 28 3.97 12.60 3.28
N ARG A 29 4.07 11.39 3.86
CA ARG A 29 4.67 11.19 5.19
C ARG A 29 6.13 11.64 5.23
N LEU A 30 6.92 11.30 4.21
CA LEU A 30 8.32 11.73 4.13
C LEU A 30 8.46 13.24 3.92
N LYS A 31 7.64 13.84 3.04
CA LYS A 31 7.66 15.29 2.80
C LYS A 31 7.25 16.09 4.02
N ALA A 32 6.33 15.56 4.83
CA ALA A 32 5.90 16.22 6.06
C ALA A 32 6.99 16.26 7.14
N GLN A 33 7.84 15.22 7.22
CA GLN A 33 8.87 15.07 8.26
C GLN A 33 10.16 14.43 7.67
N PRO A 34 10.90 15.15 6.80
CA PRO A 34 12.08 14.60 6.13
C PRO A 34 13.21 14.20 7.08
N GLU A 35 13.30 14.82 8.25
CA GLU A 35 14.25 14.49 9.32
C GLU A 35 14.06 13.08 9.90
N LEU A 36 12.86 12.50 9.75
CA LEU A 36 12.55 11.15 10.22
C LEU A 36 12.87 10.06 9.17
N PHE A 37 13.63 10.36 8.12
CA PHE A 37 13.91 9.42 7.03
C PHE A 37 14.31 8.01 7.51
N GLU A 38 15.29 7.90 8.41
CA GLU A 38 15.75 6.60 8.92
C GLU A 38 14.70 5.91 9.80
N GLU A 39 13.91 6.66 10.57
CA GLU A 39 12.82 6.10 11.38
C GLU A 39 11.69 5.55 10.50
N LEU A 40 11.29 6.30 9.47
CA LEU A 40 10.27 5.90 8.50
C LEU A 40 10.69 4.66 7.71
N ARG A 41 12.00 4.52 7.44
CA ARG A 41 12.56 3.34 6.78
C ARG A 41 12.70 2.16 7.73
N GLY A 42 13.14 2.39 8.96
CA GLY A 42 13.31 1.36 9.99
C GLY A 42 11.98 0.76 10.45
N ASN A 43 10.94 1.59 10.51
CA ASN A 43 9.57 1.20 10.91
C ASN A 43 8.61 1.13 9.71
N TYR A 44 9.11 0.80 8.52
CA TYR A 44 8.29 0.77 7.32
C TYR A 44 7.17 -0.29 7.44
N PRO A 45 5.91 0.06 7.14
CA PRO A 45 4.79 -0.86 7.30
C PRO A 45 4.90 -2.06 6.36
N LEU A 46 4.31 -3.18 6.78
CA LEU A 46 4.37 -4.40 6.01
C LEU A 46 3.49 -4.32 4.75
N ARG A 47 4.12 -4.03 3.61
CA ARG A 47 3.50 -4.01 2.28
C ARG A 47 3.30 -5.42 1.71
N ARG A 48 2.23 -5.61 0.93
CA ARG A 48 2.01 -6.80 0.10
C ARG A 48 2.11 -6.46 -1.38
N GLU A 49 2.35 -7.49 -2.19
CA GLU A 49 2.28 -7.40 -3.64
C GLU A 49 0.90 -7.85 -4.14
N GLU A 50 0.55 -7.44 -5.35
CA GLU A 50 -0.71 -7.79 -6.03
C GLU A 50 -1.06 -9.27 -5.94
N LYS A 51 -0.06 -10.16 -6.16
CA LYS A 51 -0.22 -11.62 -6.11
C LYS A 51 -0.73 -12.17 -4.78
N ALA A 52 -0.74 -11.36 -3.72
CA ALA A 52 -1.27 -11.76 -2.42
C ALA A 52 -2.81 -11.58 -2.31
N TYR A 53 -3.45 -10.98 -3.32
CA TYR A 53 -4.87 -10.63 -3.32
C TYR A 53 -5.63 -11.27 -4.47
N ILE A 54 -6.94 -11.38 -4.28
CA ILE A 54 -7.94 -11.71 -5.29
C ILE A 54 -8.67 -10.40 -5.60
N ILE A 55 -8.48 -9.88 -6.80
CA ILE A 55 -9.12 -8.65 -7.26
C ILE A 55 -10.46 -8.99 -7.91
N LYS A 56 -11.52 -8.32 -7.48
CA LYS A 56 -12.86 -8.37 -8.06
C LYS A 56 -13.20 -6.99 -8.61
N ILE A 57 -13.33 -6.91 -9.93
CA ILE A 57 -13.75 -5.68 -10.61
C ILE A 57 -15.27 -5.69 -10.74
N GLU A 58 -15.91 -4.59 -10.34
CA GLU A 58 -17.37 -4.37 -10.37
C GLU A 58 -17.77 -3.31 -11.39
#